data_AF-A0A086J569-F1
#
_entry.id   AF-A0A086J569-F1
#
_cell.length_a   1.000
_cell.length_b   1.000
_cell.length_c   1.000
_cell.angle_alpha   90.00
_cell.angle_beta   90.00
_cell.angle_gamma   90.00
#
_symmetry.space_group_name_H-M   'P 1'
#
loop_
_entity.id
_entity.type
_entity.pdbx_description
1 polymer ?
#
loop_
_entity_poly.entity_id
_entity_poly.type
_entity_poly.pdbx_seq_one_letter_code
_entity_poly.pdbx_strand_id
1 'polypeptide(L)' 'LSTEDHDEYKKTIAKSIGEEMVIRIRGRETRYNGEPSIQYTAMSITPVDYLEESNNLLAQIRAMG' A
#
# COMPACT_ATOMS: atom_id res chain seq x y z
N LEU A 1 -17.44 22.31 -10.78
CA LEU A 1 -17.75 20.87 -10.85
C LEU A 1 -19.14 20.68 -10.30
N SER A 2 -19.99 19.94 -11.00
CA SER A 2 -21.38 19.73 -10.57
C SER A 2 -21.43 18.77 -9.37
N THR A 3 -22.54 18.76 -8.65
CA THR A 3 -22.74 17.86 -7.50
C THR A 3 -22.73 16.38 -7.91
N GLU A 4 -23.14 16.07 -9.15
CA GLU A 4 -23.14 14.72 -9.72
C GLU A 4 -21.70 14.19 -9.92
N ASP A 5 -20.77 15.06 -10.36
CA ASP A 5 -19.34 14.71 -10.53
C ASP A 5 -18.68 14.35 -9.18
N HIS A 6 -19.11 14.99 -8.09
CA HIS A 6 -18.58 14.74 -6.75
C HIS A 6 -18.98 13.36 -6.19
N ASP A 7 -20.15 12.84 -6.57
CA ASP A 7 -20.65 11.56 -6.08
C ASP A 7 -20.03 10.37 -6.83
N GLU A 8 -19.70 10.53 -8.11
CA GLU A 8 -18.97 9.51 -8.87
C GLU A 8 -17.50 9.37 -8.40
N TYR A 9 -16.85 10.50 -8.10
CA TYR A 9 -15.51 10.52 -7.52
C TYR A 9 -15.44 9.74 -6.20
N LYS A 10 -16.38 10.00 -5.28
CA LYS A 10 -16.45 9.27 -3.99
C LYS A 10 -16.65 7.78 -4.17
N LYS A 11 -17.50 7.36 -5.12
CA LYS A 11 -17.72 5.94 -5.43
C LYS A 11 -16.46 5.26 -5.94
N THR A 12 -15.65 5.97 -6.74
CA THR A 12 -14.39 5.42 -7.27
C THR A 12 -13.35 5.24 -6.18
N ILE A 13 -13.22 6.21 -5.27
CA ILE A 13 -12.33 6.08 -4.10
C ILE A 13 -12.78 4.95 -3.19
N ALA A 14 -14.08 4.83 -2.92
CA ALA A 14 -14.62 3.79 -2.05
C ALA A 14 -14.25 2.37 -2.52
N LYS A 15 -14.11 2.13 -3.83
CA LYS A 15 -13.68 0.85 -4.39
C LYS A 15 -12.21 0.51 -4.09
N SER A 16 -11.37 1.50 -3.83
CA SER A 16 -9.95 1.28 -3.50
C SER A 16 -9.71 1.03 -2.01
N ILE A 17 -10.72 1.27 -1.15
CA ILE A 17 -10.62 1.08 0.28
C ILE A 17 -10.80 -0.41 0.61
N GLY A 18 -9.84 -0.99 1.32
CA GLY A 18 -9.87 -2.40 1.76
C GLY A 18 -9.15 -3.38 0.83
N GLU A 19 -8.58 -2.91 -0.27
CA GLU A 19 -7.79 -3.73 -1.17
C GLU A 19 -6.39 -4.01 -0.61
N GLU A 20 -5.94 -5.26 -0.70
CA GLU A 20 -4.60 -5.68 -0.26
C GLU A 20 -3.59 -5.55 -1.41
N MET A 21 -2.46 -4.91 -1.12
CA MET A 21 -1.42 -4.59 -2.11
C MET A 21 -0.03 -4.80 -1.52
N VAL A 22 0.91 -5.24 -2.34
CA VAL A 22 2.35 -5.22 -2.03
C VAL A 22 2.90 -3.85 -2.41
N ILE A 23 3.45 -3.13 -1.43
CA ILE A 23 3.97 -1.77 -1.62
C ILE A 23 5.47 -1.75 -1.32
N ARG A 24 6.27 -1.34 -2.30
CA ARG A 24 7.69 -1.04 -2.06
C ARG A 24 7.82 0.39 -1.59
N ILE A 25 8.30 0.61 -0.36
CA ILE A 25 8.40 1.93 0.25
C ILE A 25 9.86 2.36 0.40
N ARG A 26 10.14 3.64 0.14
CA ARG A 26 11.39 4.31 0.52
C ARG A 26 11.11 5.30 1.65
N GLY A 27 11.76 5.12 2.80
CA GLY A 27 11.79 6.11 3.88
C GLY A 27 12.97 7.06 3.71
N ARG A 28 12.75 8.37 3.92
CA ARG A 28 13.81 9.38 3.95
C ARG A 28 13.56 10.35 5.11
N GLU A 29 14.60 10.63 5.89
CA GLU A 29 14.54 11.74 6.85
C GLU A 29 14.52 13.05 6.07
N THR A 30 13.54 13.88 6.37
CA THR A 30 13.39 15.24 5.85
C THR A 30 13.29 16.20 7.02
N ARG A 31 13.64 17.47 6.77
CA ARG A 31 13.43 18.54 7.74
C ARG A 31 12.60 19.60 7.08
N TYR A 32 11.46 19.92 7.68
CA TYR A 32 10.63 21.03 7.26
C TYR A 32 10.57 22.04 8.41
N ASN A 33 10.96 23.29 8.16
CA ASN A 33 11.05 24.34 9.17
C ASN A 33 11.87 23.96 10.43
N GLY A 34 12.89 23.11 10.27
CA GLY A 34 13.75 22.65 11.36
C GLY A 34 13.22 21.45 12.13
N GLU A 35 11.98 21.03 11.91
CA GLU A 35 11.42 19.83 12.51
C GLU A 35 11.77 18.59 11.68
N PRO A 36 12.41 17.56 12.29
CA PRO A 36 12.69 16.32 11.60
C PRO A 36 11.40 15.50 11.41
N SER A 37 11.21 14.98 10.21
CA SER A 37 10.13 14.05 9.89
C SER A 37 10.66 12.91 9.02
N ILE A 38 10.03 11.74 9.12
CA ILE A 38 10.32 10.63 8.19
C ILE A 38 9.23 10.63 7.14
N GLN A 39 9.61 10.87 5.89
CA GLN A 39 8.71 10.78 4.76
C GLN A 39 8.83 9.41 4.10
N TYR A 40 7.68 8.77 3.88
CA TYR A 40 7.59 7.51 3.14
C TYR A 40 7.05 7.78 1.73
N THR A 41 7.70 7.21 0.72
CA THR A 41 7.27 7.29 -0.68
C THR A 41 7.07 5.89 -1.23
N ALA A 42 5.89 5.63 -1.80
CA ALA A 42 5.63 4.41 -2.53
C ALA A 42 6.41 4.43 -3.87
N MET A 43 7.30 3.46 -4.04
CA MET A 43 8.13 3.29 -5.23
C MET A 43 7.45 2.40 -6.27
N SER A 44 6.66 1.42 -5.81
CA SER A 44 5.84 0.54 -6.64
C SER A 44 4.68 0.00 -5.82
N ILE A 45 3.56 -0.29 -6.50
CA ILE A 45 2.35 -0.88 -5.93
C ILE A 45 1.93 -2.00 -6.87
N THR A 46 1.80 -3.22 -6.35
CA THR A 46 1.36 -4.39 -7.10
C THR A 46 0.28 -5.14 -6.32
N PRO A 47 -0.68 -5.80 -6.99
CA PRO A 47 -1.63 -6.67 -6.30
C PRO A 47 -0.88 -7.83 -5.62
N VAL A 48 -1.47 -8.35 -4.54
CA VAL A 48 -0.93 -9.53 -3.86
C VAL A 48 -1.11 -10.78 -4.73
N ASP A 49 -0.04 -11.55 -4.91
CA ASP A 49 -0.11 -12.91 -5.45
C ASP A 49 -0.29 -13.90 -4.27
N TYR A 50 -1.55 -14.22 -3.98
CA TYR A 50 -1.87 -15.10 -2.85
C TYR A 50 -1.32 -16.52 -3.02
N LEU A 51 -1.10 -16.99 -4.26
CA LEU A 51 -0.54 -18.32 -4.50
C LEU A 51 0.94 -18.34 -4.14
N GLU A 52 1.69 -17.34 -4.60
CA GLU A 52 3.11 -17.19 -4.26
C GLU A 52 3.31 -16.99 -2.75
N GLU A 53 2.54 -16.09 -2.13
CA GLU A 53 2.62 -15.83 -0.68
C GLU A 53 2.28 -17.06 0.16
N SER A 54 1.26 -17.84 -0.24
CA SER A 54 0.91 -19.08 0.46
C SER A 54 2.03 -20.13 0.40
N ASN A 55 2.68 -20.26 -0.75
CA ASN A 55 3.82 -21.17 -0.91
C ASN A 55 5.02 -20.73 -0.07
N ASN A 56 5.31 -19.42 -0.04
CA ASN A 56 6.36 -18.84 0.79
C ASN A 56 6.09 -19.10 2.28
N LEU A 57 4.85 -18.92 2.74
CA LEU A 57 4.47 -19.17 4.12
C LEU A 57 4.60 -20.65 4.49
N LEU A 58 4.14 -21.56 3.62
CA LEU A 58 4.28 -23.01 3.83
C LEU A 58 5.75 -23.44 3.92
N ALA A 59 6.63 -22.85 3.10
CA ALA A 59 8.06 -23.11 3.17
C ALA A 59 8.66 -22.69 4.51
N GLN A 60 8.27 -21.51 5.02
CA GLN A 60 8.72 -21.02 6.33
C GLN A 60 8.24 -21.94 7.47
N ILE A 61 6.97 -22.35 7.46
CA ILE A 61 6.41 -23.26 8.48
C ILE A 61 7.18 -24.58 8.50
N ARG A 62 7.46 -25.16 7.31
CA ARG A 62 8.20 -26.42 7.19
C ARG A 62 9.65 -26.30 7.70
N ALA A 63 10.27 -25.14 7.54
CA ALA A 63 11.63 -24.90 8.01
C ALA A 63 11.74 -24.73 9.55
N MET A 64 10.61 -24.54 10.24
CA MET A 64 10.55 -24.41 11.70
C MET A 64 10.35 -25.74 12.44
N GLY A 65 9.99 -26.82 11.72
CA GLY A 65 9.81 -28.17 12.24
C GLY A 65 10.98 -29.09 11.93
#